data_AF-A0A3C1FQL3-F1
#
_entry.id   AF-A0A3C1FQL3-F1
#
_cell.length_a   1.000
_cell.length_b   1.000
_cell.length_c   1.000
_cell.angle_alpha   90.00
_cell.angle_beta   90.00
_cell.angle_gamma   90.00
#
_symmetry.space_group_name_H-M   'P 1'
#
loop_
_entity.id
_entity.type
_entity.pdbx_description
1 polymer ?
#
loop_
_entity_poly.entity_id
_entity_poly.type
_entity_poly.pdbx_seq_one_letter_code
_entity_poly.pdbx_strand_id
1 'polypeptide(L)'
;AGFAVTASRRTGDENIAALRRGLAAVPHQLWDGQGEGENPYFGYLGLADAIIVTGDSVNMVTEACAAAKPVYVYDLPGGSAKFDRFHAAMLACQAVRKFVPGKVRQLESWTLPDIDDTGMVAAAVQRLLAARGKGQAIDG
;
A
#
# COMPACT_ATOMS: atom_id res chain seq x y z
N ALA A 1 7.47 -21.45 -4.82
CA ALA A 1 7.23 -20.05 -4.41
C ALA A 1 7.56 -19.93 -2.93
N GLY A 2 8.20 -18.83 -2.51
CA GLY A 2 8.50 -18.54 -1.11
C GLY A 2 7.94 -17.18 -0.70
N PHE A 3 7.76 -16.95 0.60
CA PHE A 3 7.20 -15.70 1.12
C PHE A 3 8.30 -14.82 1.72
N ALA A 4 8.37 -13.56 1.29
CA ALA A 4 9.13 -12.54 2.00
C ALA A 4 8.14 -11.71 2.83
N VAL A 5 8.21 -11.83 4.15
CA VAL A 5 7.27 -11.21 5.09
C VAL A 5 8.03 -10.22 5.96
N THR A 6 7.52 -9.00 6.04
CA THR A 6 8.04 -8.01 6.98
C THR A 6 6.94 -7.45 7.85
N ALA A 7 7.22 -7.38 9.14
CA ALA A 7 6.44 -6.64 10.11
C ALA A 7 6.81 -5.15 10.11
N SER A 8 5.98 -4.33 10.76
CA SER A 8 6.31 -2.94 11.09
C SER A 8 6.63 -2.82 12.58
N ARG A 9 7.19 -1.68 13.01
CA ARG A 9 7.41 -1.38 14.44
C ARG A 9 6.15 -1.43 15.31
N ARG A 10 4.96 -1.41 14.69
CA ARG A 10 3.65 -1.47 15.38
C ARG A 10 3.11 -2.89 15.48
N THR A 11 3.77 -3.87 14.88
CA THR A 11 3.35 -5.27 14.93
C THR A 11 3.76 -5.86 16.27
N GLY A 12 2.80 -6.05 17.18
CA GLY A 12 3.06 -6.62 18.50
C GLY A 12 3.44 -8.10 18.48
N ASP A 13 4.02 -8.57 19.59
CA ASP A 13 4.60 -9.91 19.73
C ASP A 13 3.61 -11.04 19.44
N GLU A 14 2.34 -10.88 19.82
CA GLU A 14 1.29 -11.87 19.53
C GLU A 14 1.10 -12.07 18.02
N ASN A 15 1.15 -10.99 17.25
CA ASN A 15 1.01 -11.04 15.79
C ASN A 15 2.26 -11.64 15.15
N ILE A 16 3.46 -11.32 15.65
CA ILE A 16 4.70 -11.96 15.20
C ILE A 16 4.65 -13.46 15.45
N ALA A 17 4.21 -13.88 16.64
CA ALA A 17 4.08 -15.29 16.98
C ALA A 17 3.04 -16.00 16.08
N ALA A 18 1.94 -15.32 15.75
CA ALA A 18 0.94 -15.83 14.80
C ALA A 18 1.52 -15.99 13.39
N LEU A 19 2.29 -15.01 12.90
CA LEU A 19 2.98 -15.08 11.60
C LEU A 19 3.96 -16.25 11.56
N ARG A 20 4.79 -16.43 12.60
CA ARG A 20 5.73 -17.55 12.70
C ARG A 20 5.02 -18.91 12.62
N ARG A 21 3.91 -19.07 13.35
CA ARG A 21 3.11 -20.31 13.30
C ARG A 21 2.48 -20.54 11.93
N GLY A 22 1.89 -19.50 11.33
CA GLY A 22 1.22 -19.59 10.04
C GLY A 22 2.16 -19.89 8.88
N LEU A 23 3.40 -19.41 8.94
CA LEU A 23 4.40 -19.58 7.89
C LEU A 23 5.25 -20.86 8.03
N ALA A 24 5.16 -21.56 9.16
CA ALA A 24 6.03 -22.70 9.48
C ALA A 24 6.04 -23.83 8.44
N ALA A 25 4.95 -24.00 7.70
CA ALA A 25 4.79 -25.06 6.69
C ALA A 25 5.22 -24.65 5.27
N VAL A 26 5.68 -23.42 5.06
CA VAL A 26 6.04 -22.89 3.73
C VAL A 26 7.42 -22.24 3.73
N PRO A 27 8.17 -22.27 2.61
CA PRO A 27 9.42 -21.53 2.51
C PRO A 27 9.17 -20.02 2.72
N HIS A 28 9.84 -19.42 3.69
CA HIS A 28 9.65 -18.01 4.01
C HIS A 28 10.90 -17.36 4.62
N GLN A 29 10.99 -16.04 4.44
CA GLN A 29 11.84 -15.11 5.19
C GLN A 29 10.91 -14.22 6.00
N LEU A 30 11.13 -14.10 7.31
CA LEU A 30 10.37 -13.19 8.18
C LEU A 30 11.31 -12.18 8.81
N TRP A 31 11.08 -10.89 8.52
CA TRP A 31 11.59 -9.77 9.31
C TRP A 31 10.55 -9.41 10.37
N ASP A 32 10.87 -9.67 11.63
CA ASP A 32 9.97 -9.45 12.77
C ASP A 32 10.15 -8.09 13.45
N GLY A 33 11.10 -7.27 12.98
CA GLY A 33 11.42 -5.97 13.57
C GLY A 33 12.42 -6.00 14.72
N GLN A 34 12.94 -7.17 15.09
CA GLN A 34 13.90 -7.34 16.20
C GLN A 34 15.33 -7.66 15.73
N GLY A 35 15.56 -7.76 14.42
CA GLY A 35 16.87 -8.04 13.83
C GLY A 35 17.79 -6.81 13.75
N GLU A 36 19.09 -7.06 13.60
CA GLU A 36 20.06 -6.00 13.26
C GLU A 36 19.85 -5.51 11.83
N GLY A 37 19.87 -4.20 11.62
CA GLY A 37 19.76 -3.57 10.31
C GLY A 37 18.40 -2.90 10.04
N GLU A 38 18.27 -2.35 8.83
CA GLU A 38 17.05 -1.69 8.38
C GLU A 38 16.01 -2.70 7.92
N ASN A 39 14.73 -2.30 8.01
CA ASN A 39 13.64 -3.10 7.51
C ASN A 39 13.83 -3.34 5.98
N PRO A 40 13.92 -4.60 5.51
CA PRO A 40 14.16 -4.93 4.11
C PRO A 40 12.95 -4.69 3.20
N TYR A 41 11.89 -4.04 3.70
CA TYR A 41 10.63 -3.76 3.02
C TYR A 41 10.78 -3.33 1.56
N PHE A 42 11.60 -2.31 1.25
CA PHE A 42 11.77 -1.84 -0.13
C PHE A 42 12.44 -2.88 -1.04
N GLY A 43 13.38 -3.68 -0.50
CA GLY A 43 13.95 -4.80 -1.22
C GLY A 43 12.90 -5.86 -1.56
N TYR A 44 11.98 -6.14 -0.61
CA TYR A 44 10.87 -7.06 -0.87
C TYR A 44 9.92 -6.53 -1.93
N LEU A 45 9.57 -5.24 -1.88
CA LEU A 45 8.71 -4.62 -2.90
C LEU A 45 9.30 -4.74 -4.31
N GLY A 46 10.60 -4.47 -4.47
CA GLY A 46 11.27 -4.51 -5.78
C GLY A 46 11.38 -5.92 -6.39
N LEU A 47 11.52 -6.94 -5.54
CA LEU A 47 11.74 -8.33 -5.96
C LEU A 47 10.45 -9.17 -6.05
N ALA A 48 9.34 -8.69 -5.49
CA ALA A 48 8.09 -9.45 -5.44
C ALA A 48 7.45 -9.61 -6.83
N ASP A 49 6.88 -10.80 -7.07
CA ASP A 49 5.99 -11.06 -8.20
C ASP A 49 4.59 -10.46 -7.96
N ALA A 50 4.13 -10.45 -6.70
CA ALA A 50 2.93 -9.78 -6.22
C ALA A 50 3.04 -9.49 -4.72
N ILE A 51 2.27 -8.52 -4.24
CA ILE A 51 2.33 -8.00 -2.88
C ILE A 51 0.98 -8.20 -2.19
N ILE A 52 1.01 -8.67 -0.96
CA ILE A 52 -0.15 -8.64 -0.05
C ILE A 52 0.22 -7.70 1.09
N VAL A 53 -0.60 -6.67 1.31
CA VAL A 53 -0.37 -5.62 2.31
C VAL A 53 -1.62 -5.42 3.16
N THR A 54 -1.47 -5.14 4.44
CA THR A 54 -2.59 -4.88 5.35
C THR A 54 -3.21 -3.50 5.11
N GLY A 55 -4.53 -3.41 5.25
CA GLY A 55 -5.31 -2.18 5.02
C GLY A 55 -5.25 -1.14 6.14
N ASP A 56 -4.35 -1.27 7.12
CA ASP A 56 -4.25 -0.34 8.26
C ASP A 56 -3.22 0.79 8.04
N SER A 57 -2.67 0.90 6.82
CA SER A 57 -1.65 1.89 6.48
C SER A 57 -1.84 2.43 5.06
N VAL A 58 -1.98 3.76 4.94
CA VAL A 58 -1.98 4.44 3.64
C VAL A 58 -0.60 4.33 3.00
N ASN A 59 0.47 4.64 3.76
CA ASN A 59 1.83 4.68 3.25
C ASN A 59 2.25 3.33 2.64
N MET A 60 2.02 2.22 3.34
CA MET A 60 2.45 0.91 2.85
C MET A 60 1.68 0.48 1.60
N VAL A 61 0.41 0.85 1.46
CA VAL A 61 -0.35 0.56 0.24
C VAL A 61 0.15 1.41 -0.92
N THR A 62 0.40 2.70 -0.70
CA THR A 62 0.96 3.59 -1.72
C THR A 62 2.35 3.14 -2.16
N GLU A 63 3.24 2.81 -1.23
CA GLU A 63 4.59 2.29 -1.50
C GLU A 63 4.53 0.96 -2.27
N ALA A 64 3.62 0.05 -1.89
CA ALA A 64 3.39 -1.19 -2.63
C ALA A 64 2.92 -0.95 -4.06
N CYS A 65 2.02 0.02 -4.28
CA CYS A 65 1.55 0.38 -5.62
C CYS A 65 2.67 1.00 -6.45
N ALA A 66 3.54 1.80 -5.84
CA ALA A 66 4.69 2.41 -6.51
C ALA A 66 5.72 1.39 -7.03
N ALA A 67 5.71 0.15 -6.52
CA ALA A 67 6.55 -0.94 -7.03
C ALA A 67 6.12 -1.44 -8.44
N ALA A 68 4.98 -0.98 -8.96
CA ALA A 68 4.41 -1.41 -10.24
C ALA A 68 4.22 -2.94 -10.32
N LYS A 69 3.86 -3.57 -9.19
CA LYS A 69 3.54 -4.99 -9.07
C LYS A 69 2.07 -5.17 -8.68
N PRO A 70 1.45 -6.31 -9.00
CA PRO A 70 0.13 -6.67 -8.48
C PRO A 70 0.03 -6.50 -6.95
N VAL A 71 -0.87 -5.63 -6.48
CA VAL A 71 -1.08 -5.36 -5.04
C VAL A 71 -2.45 -5.84 -4.57
N TYR A 72 -2.44 -6.70 -3.58
CA TYR A 72 -3.62 -7.10 -2.83
C TYR A 72 -3.65 -6.45 -1.45
N VAL A 73 -4.80 -5.89 -1.08
CA VAL A 73 -5.04 -5.35 0.26
C VAL A 73 -5.82 -6.36 1.09
N TYR A 74 -5.25 -6.77 2.22
CA TYR A 74 -5.93 -7.57 3.23
C TYR A 74 -6.56 -6.67 4.28
N ASP A 75 -7.89 -6.77 4.42
CA ASP A 75 -8.61 -6.01 5.42
C ASP A 75 -8.42 -6.64 6.80
N LEU A 76 -7.89 -5.84 7.73
CA LEU A 76 -7.86 -6.21 9.13
C LEU A 76 -9.20 -5.82 9.78
N PRO A 77 -9.69 -6.61 10.76
CA PRO A 77 -10.80 -6.17 11.58
C PRO A 77 -10.43 -4.90 12.36
N GLY A 78 -11.36 -3.95 12.42
CA GLY A 78 -11.08 -2.60 12.91
C GLY A 78 -10.60 -1.68 11.79
N GLY A 79 -10.74 -0.38 11.98
CA GLY A 79 -10.45 0.58 10.92
C GLY A 79 -10.83 2.00 11.31
N SER A 80 -10.61 2.92 10.38
CA SER A 80 -11.08 4.29 10.50
C SER A 80 -11.71 4.72 9.19
N ALA A 81 -12.68 5.63 9.26
CA ALA A 81 -13.29 6.22 8.06
C ALA A 81 -12.25 6.82 7.09
N LYS A 82 -11.07 7.20 7.60
CA LYS A 82 -9.92 7.63 6.80
C LYS A 82 -9.36 6.50 5.93
N PHE A 83 -9.10 5.33 6.52
CA PHE A 83 -8.58 4.17 5.79
C PHE A 83 -9.61 3.63 4.81
N ASP A 84 -10.89 3.54 5.23
CA ASP A 84 -11.96 3.05 4.36
C ASP A 84 -12.11 3.89 3.10
N ARG A 85 -12.10 5.22 3.26
CA ARG A 85 -12.16 6.16 2.12
C ARG A 85 -10.96 6.00 1.19
N PHE A 86 -9.76 5.85 1.75
CA PHE A 86 -8.54 5.64 0.95
C PHE A 86 -8.61 4.33 0.17
N HIS A 87 -8.94 3.21 0.81
CA HIS A 87 -9.01 1.92 0.13
C HIS A 87 -10.12 1.88 -0.91
N ALA A 88 -11.26 2.53 -0.65
CA ALA A 88 -12.33 2.67 -1.64
C ALA A 88 -11.84 3.40 -2.90
N ALA A 89 -11.05 4.47 -2.75
CA ALA A 89 -10.46 5.18 -3.87
C ALA A 89 -9.47 4.30 -4.66
N MET A 90 -8.59 3.57 -3.95
CA MET A 90 -7.61 2.68 -4.58
C MET A 90 -8.26 1.51 -5.34
N LEU A 91 -9.38 0.98 -4.84
CA LEU A 91 -10.18 -0.03 -5.55
C LEU A 91 -10.87 0.57 -6.76
N ALA A 92 -11.44 1.77 -6.63
CA ALA A 92 -12.18 2.43 -7.71
C ALA A 92 -11.27 2.76 -8.90
N CYS A 93 -10.02 3.16 -8.65
CA CYS A 93 -9.04 3.36 -9.72
C CYS A 93 -8.35 2.06 -10.17
N GLN A 94 -8.72 0.89 -9.61
CA GLN A 94 -8.15 -0.42 -9.97
C GLN A 94 -6.65 -0.59 -9.67
N ALA A 95 -6.08 0.25 -8.80
CA ALA A 95 -4.70 0.14 -8.36
C ALA A 95 -4.44 -1.11 -7.52
N VAL A 96 -5.45 -1.53 -6.76
CA VAL A 96 -5.38 -2.68 -5.85
C VAL A 96 -6.57 -3.61 -6.02
N ARG A 97 -6.44 -4.84 -5.53
CA ARG A 97 -7.55 -5.79 -5.35
C ARG A 97 -7.66 -6.22 -3.90
N LYS A 98 -8.81 -6.72 -3.48
CA LYS A 98 -8.97 -7.28 -2.13
C LYS A 98 -8.35 -8.67 -2.05
N PHE A 99 -7.52 -8.91 -1.03
CA PHE A 99 -7.15 -10.25 -0.63
C PHE A 99 -8.26 -10.84 0.23
N VAL A 100 -9.00 -11.83 -0.30
CA VAL A 100 -10.00 -12.56 0.49
C VAL A 100 -9.50 -14.00 0.69
N PRO A 101 -9.18 -14.39 1.94
CA PRO A 101 -8.74 -15.75 2.25
C PRO A 101 -9.68 -16.80 1.66
N GLY A 102 -9.11 -17.81 1.01
CA GLY A 102 -9.88 -18.89 0.39
C GLY A 102 -10.56 -18.55 -0.95
N LYS A 103 -10.63 -17.28 -1.35
CA LYS A 103 -11.09 -16.88 -2.70
C LYS A 103 -9.93 -16.62 -3.65
N VAL A 104 -8.85 -16.02 -3.16
CA VAL A 104 -7.60 -15.89 -3.94
C VAL A 104 -6.87 -17.22 -3.88
N ARG A 105 -6.85 -17.95 -4.99
CA ARG A 105 -6.17 -19.25 -5.13
C ARG A 105 -4.84 -19.15 -5.87
N GLN A 106 -4.72 -18.14 -6.71
CA GLN A 106 -3.53 -17.82 -7.48
C GLN A 106 -3.35 -16.31 -7.48
N LEU A 107 -2.09 -15.86 -7.42
CA LEU A 107 -1.76 -14.46 -7.60
C LEU A 107 -1.91 -14.14 -9.09
N GLU A 108 -2.79 -13.22 -9.39
CA GLU A 108 -3.04 -12.76 -10.75
C GLU A 108 -2.08 -11.63 -11.09
N SER A 109 -1.73 -11.53 -12.37
CA SER A 109 -1.02 -10.38 -12.91
C SER A 109 -2.02 -9.40 -13.52
N TRP A 110 -1.87 -8.12 -13.20
CA TRP A 110 -2.55 -7.04 -13.90
C TRP A 110 -1.62 -5.83 -13.99
N THR A 111 -1.91 -4.97 -14.97
CA THR A 111 -1.21 -3.70 -15.13
C THR A 111 -1.84 -2.69 -14.20
N LEU A 112 -1.02 -2.03 -13.39
CA LEU A 112 -1.49 -0.94 -12.53
C LEU A 112 -1.82 0.27 -13.41
N PRO A 113 -2.85 1.05 -13.05
CA PRO A 113 -3.11 2.33 -13.71
C PRO A 113 -1.98 3.30 -13.41
N ASP A 114 -1.71 4.23 -14.32
CA ASP A 114 -0.88 5.39 -14.01
C ASP A 114 -1.62 6.29 -13.03
N ILE A 115 -1.12 6.36 -11.80
CA ILE A 115 -1.65 7.22 -10.74
C ILE A 115 -0.71 8.43 -10.62
N ASP A 116 -1.10 9.55 -11.22
CA ASP A 116 -0.36 10.82 -11.13
C ASP A 116 -1.04 11.82 -10.17
N ASP A 117 -1.10 11.44 -8.89
CA ASP A 117 -1.64 12.32 -7.84
C ASP A 117 -0.87 13.64 -7.76
N THR A 118 0.44 13.61 -8.02
CA THR A 118 1.31 14.78 -7.96
C THR A 118 0.93 15.79 -9.05
N GLY A 119 0.81 15.33 -10.30
CA GLY A 119 0.36 16.17 -11.40
C GLY A 119 -1.05 16.69 -11.19
N MET A 120 -1.96 15.86 -10.67
CA MET A 120 -3.32 16.28 -10.33
C MET A 120 -3.35 17.42 -9.30
N VAL A 121 -2.61 17.28 -8.20
CA VAL A 121 -2.52 18.31 -7.15
C VAL A 121 -1.81 19.55 -7.67
N ALA A 122 -0.70 19.41 -8.39
CA ALA A 122 0.03 20.53 -8.98
C ALA A 122 -0.86 21.34 -9.92
N ALA A 123 -1.63 20.69 -10.79
CA ALA A 123 -2.59 21.34 -11.68
C ALA A 123 -3.70 22.07 -10.91
N ALA A 124 -4.20 21.49 -9.82
CA ALA A 124 -5.20 22.15 -8.97
C ALA A 124 -4.64 23.42 -8.31
N VAL A 125 -3.43 23.35 -7.76
CA VAL A 125 -2.73 24.50 -7.16
C VAL A 125 -2.51 25.60 -8.19
N GLN A 126 -2.03 25.25 -9.40
CA GLN A 126 -1.83 26.22 -10.49
C GLN A 126 -3.13 26.95 -10.86
N ARG A 127 -4.26 26.23 -10.96
CA ARG A 127 -5.58 26.85 -11.24
C ARG A 127 -5.99 27.85 -10.18
N LEU A 128 -5.80 27.52 -8.90
CA LEU A 128 -6.12 28.41 -7.77
C LEU A 128 -5.24 29.67 -7.75
N LEU A 129 -3.95 29.53 -8.05
CA LEU A 129 -3.02 30.66 -8.16
C LEU A 129 -3.39 31.59 -9.33
N ALA A 130 -3.71 31.02 -10.49
CA ALA A 130 -4.15 31.80 -11.66
C ALA A 130 -5.47 32.54 -11.42
N ALA A 131 -6.42 31.94 -10.69
CA ALA A 131 -7.68 32.59 -10.33
C ALA A 131 -7.48 33.76 -9.35
N ARG A 132 -6.53 33.63 -8.41
CA ARG A 132 -6.15 34.73 -7.49
C ARG A 132 -5.45 35.88 -8.20
N GLY A 133 -4.55 35.59 -9.16
CA GLY A 133 -3.87 36.62 -9.94
C GLY A 133 -4.80 37.46 -10.83
N LYS A 134 -5.96 36.91 -11.25
CA LYS A 134 -6.98 37.64 -12.02
C LYS A 134 -7.89 38.53 -11.17
N GLY A 135 -7.95 38.30 -9.85
CA GLY A 135 -8.80 39.07 -8.92
C GLY A 135 -8.16 40.33 -8.34
N GLN A 136 -6.87 40.59 -8.60
CA GLN A 136 -6.12 41.76 -8.10
C GLN A 136 -5.91 42.86 -9.17
N ALA A 137 -6.48 42.74 -10.37
CA ALA A 137 -6.26 43.66 -11.48
C ALA A 137 -7.38 44.68 -11.71
N ILE A 138 -8.25 44.93 -10.72
CA ILE A 138 -9.32 45.95 -10.80
C ILE A 138 -9.34 46.79 -9.53
N ASP A 139 -8.42 47.74 -9.44
CA ASP A 139 -8.53 48.98 -8.64
C ASP A 139 -7.32 49.86 -8.99
N GLY A 140 -7.47 50.65 -10.05
CA GLY A 140 -6.48 51.61 -10.56
C GLY A 140 -7.18 52.67 -11.38
#